data_AF-A0A1Z9H0F7-F1
#
_entry.id   AF-A0A1Z9H0F7-F1
#
_cell.length_a   1.000
_cell.length_b   1.000
_cell.length_c   1.000
_cell.angle_alpha   90.00
_cell.angle_beta   90.00
_cell.angle_gamma   90.00
#
_symmetry.space_group_name_H-M   'P 1'
#
loop_
_entity.id
_entity.type
_entity.pdbx_description
1 polymer ?
#
loop_
_entity_poly.entity_id
_entity_poly.type
_entity_poly.pdbx_seq_one_letter_code
_entity_poly.pdbx_strand_id
1 'polypeptide(L)'
;MVDIEAGRQQGLVKWFNPTKGFGFIEQDNGQDLFVHQSEIKLSGFRYLNKDDRVEYDIGLGKKGPVAQNVVRIKEAENEWEQVPEEEPISRAS
;
A
#
# COMPACT_ATOMS: atom_id res chain seq x y z
N MET A 1 -27.06 3.47 18.06
CA MET A 1 -25.74 2.82 18.22
C MET A 1 -25.36 2.41 16.82
N VAL A 2 -24.45 3.14 16.19
CA VAL A 2 -24.09 2.90 14.79
C VAL A 2 -23.44 1.54 14.68
N ASP A 3 -24.10 0.64 13.96
CA ASP A 3 -23.53 -0.62 13.51
C ASP A 3 -22.26 -0.30 12.73
N ILE A 4 -21.11 -0.64 13.30
CA ILE A 4 -19.89 -0.77 12.51
C ILE A 4 -20.12 -2.04 11.69
N GLU A 5 -20.76 -1.89 10.52
CA GLU A 5 -20.40 -2.75 9.39
C GLU A 5 -18.87 -2.78 9.40
N ALA A 6 -18.28 -3.97 9.41
CA ALA A 6 -16.85 -4.17 9.22
C ALA A 6 -16.49 -3.68 7.81
N GLY A 7 -16.55 -2.36 7.64
CA GLY A 7 -16.39 -1.65 6.40
C GLY A 7 -14.90 -1.66 6.14
N ARG A 8 -14.54 -2.46 5.14
CA ARG A 8 -13.19 -2.42 4.59
C ARG A 8 -12.81 -0.97 4.33
N GLN A 9 -11.70 -0.57 4.91
CA GLN A 9 -11.11 0.74 4.74
C GLN A 9 -10.03 0.68 3.67
N GLN A 10 -9.75 1.84 3.10
CA GLN A 10 -8.69 1.99 2.11
C GLN A 10 -7.64 2.95 2.64
N GLY A 11 -6.44 2.81 2.10
CA GLY A 11 -5.30 3.63 2.44
C GLY A 11 -4.17 3.44 1.47
N LEU A 12 -3.11 4.21 1.67
CA LEU A 12 -1.89 4.15 0.86
C LEU A 12 -0.77 3.54 1.67
N VAL A 13 0.02 2.66 1.07
CA VAL A 13 1.16 2.07 1.76
C VAL A 13 2.24 3.13 1.92
N LYS A 14 2.49 3.56 3.16
CA LYS A 14 3.51 4.56 3.47
C LYS A 14 4.90 4.01 3.26
N TRP A 15 5.11 2.78 3.73
CA TRP A 15 6.31 1.99 3.47
C TRP A 15 6.07 0.54 3.90
N PHE A 16 6.79 -0.38 3.28
CA PHE A 16 6.79 -1.79 3.66
C PHE A 16 8.19 -2.37 3.50
N ASN A 17 8.62 -3.17 4.47
CA ASN A 17 9.91 -3.86 4.42
C ASN A 17 9.67 -5.36 4.18
N PRO A 18 9.84 -5.87 2.95
CA PRO A 18 9.61 -7.28 2.63
C PRO A 18 10.59 -8.22 3.34
N THR A 19 11.81 -7.76 3.64
CA THR A 19 12.80 -8.54 4.39
C THR A 19 12.40 -8.75 5.84
N LYS A 20 11.77 -7.74 6.45
CA LYS A 20 11.28 -7.81 7.84
C LYS A 20 9.85 -8.32 7.96
N GLY A 21 9.06 -8.25 6.89
CA GLY A 21 7.67 -8.70 6.83
C GLY A 21 6.65 -7.78 7.49
N PHE A 22 6.96 -6.49 7.66
CA PHE A 22 6.03 -5.51 8.23
C PHE A 22 6.18 -4.12 7.60
N GLY A 23 5.16 -3.29 7.77
CA GLY A 23 5.10 -1.92 7.26
C GLY A 23 3.98 -1.11 7.88
N PHE A 24 3.69 0.04 7.26
CA PHE A 24 2.62 0.94 7.68
C PHE A 24 1.82 1.42 6.48
N ILE A 25 0.51 1.54 6.69
CA ILE A 25 -0.45 2.08 5.74
C ILE A 25 -0.93 3.41 6.30
N GLU A 26 -0.83 4.46 5.49
CA GLU A 26 -1.41 5.76 5.77
C GLU A 26 -2.91 5.70 5.44
N GLN A 27 -3.72 5.88 6.48
CA GLN A 27 -5.17 5.92 6.36
C GLN A 27 -5.61 7.28 5.81
N ASP A 28 -6.77 7.37 5.16
CA ASP A 28 -7.31 8.64 4.64
C ASP A 28 -7.57 9.69 5.75
N ASN A 29 -7.61 9.29 7.03
CA ASN A 29 -7.71 10.18 8.19
C ASN A 29 -6.35 10.72 8.69
N GLY A 30 -5.23 10.36 8.04
CA GLY A 30 -3.87 10.77 8.40
C GLY A 30 -3.21 9.97 9.52
N GLN A 31 -3.83 8.88 10.01
CA GLN A 31 -3.22 7.97 10.97
C GLN A 31 -2.42 6.87 10.28
N ASP A 32 -1.36 6.42 10.93
CA ASP A 32 -0.55 5.29 10.47
C ASP A 32 -1.08 3.98 11.07
N LEU A 33 -1.45 3.04 10.21
CA LEU A 33 -1.93 1.71 10.59
C LEU A 33 -0.85 0.65 10.35
N PHE A 34 -0.57 -0.14 11.37
CA PHE A 34 0.42 -1.21 11.27
C PHE A 34 -0.09 -2.38 10.41
N VAL A 35 0.77 -2.89 9.51
CA VAL A 35 0.48 -4.06 8.69
C VAL A 35 1.60 -5.10 8.81
N HIS A 36 1.20 -6.38 8.89
CA HIS A 36 2.12 -7.53 8.90
C HIS A 36 1.90 -8.39 7.65
N GLN A 37 2.96 -9.02 7.13
CA GLN A 37 2.89 -9.86 5.92
C GLN A 37 1.88 -11.02 6.01
N SER A 38 1.59 -11.48 7.23
CA SER A 38 0.60 -12.55 7.47
C SER A 38 -0.82 -12.13 7.09
N GLU A 39 -1.10 -10.83 7.20
CA GLU A 39 -2.42 -10.25 6.94
C GLU A 39 -2.65 -9.95 5.46
N ILE A 40 -1.58 -9.94 4.65
CA ILE A 40 -1.64 -9.67 3.22
C ILE A 40 -2.20 -10.87 2.48
N LYS A 41 -3.34 -10.66 1.80
CA LYS A 41 -4.07 -11.63 0.97
C LYS A 41 -3.68 -11.53 -0.50
N LEU A 42 -2.38 -11.52 -0.80
CA LEU A 42 -1.88 -11.66 -2.18
C LEU A 42 -1.43 -13.11 -2.46
N SER A 43 -1.65 -13.55 -3.69
CA SER A 43 -1.10 -14.81 -4.20
C SER A 43 0.36 -14.59 -4.62
N GLY A 44 1.27 -15.46 -4.16
CA GLY A 44 2.70 -15.35 -4.43
C GLY A 44 3.46 -14.59 -3.34
N PHE A 45 4.42 -13.74 -3.74
CA PHE A 45 5.22 -12.96 -2.80
C PHE A 45 4.39 -11.82 -2.19
N ARG A 46 4.21 -11.86 -0.87
CA ARG A 46 3.39 -10.90 -0.11
C ARG A 46 4.19 -9.64 0.22
N TYR A 47 4.42 -8.81 -0.78
CA TYR A 47 5.01 -7.48 -0.60
C TYR A 47 4.05 -6.38 -1.03
N LEU A 48 4.29 -5.19 -0.49
CA LEU A 48 3.61 -3.95 -0.84
C LEU A 48 4.69 -2.93 -1.22
N ASN A 49 4.41 -2.10 -2.21
CA ASN A 49 5.27 -0.98 -2.56
C ASN A 49 4.78 0.30 -1.88
N LYS A 50 5.67 1.29 -1.75
CA LYS A 50 5.27 2.64 -1.34
C LYS A 50 4.22 3.17 -2.33
N ASP A 51 3.20 3.86 -1.82
CA ASP A 51 2.08 4.44 -2.56
C ASP A 51 1.11 3.41 -3.19
N ASP A 52 1.27 2.11 -2.93
CA ASP A 52 0.27 1.11 -3.32
C ASP A 52 -1.06 1.43 -2.61
N ARG A 53 -2.17 1.44 -3.35
CA ARG A 53 -3.51 1.56 -2.76
C ARG A 53 -3.95 0.17 -2.30
N VAL A 54 -4.28 0.08 -1.02
CA VAL A 54 -4.68 -1.16 -0.36
C VAL A 54 -6.05 -1.01 0.28
N GLU A 55 -6.79 -2.11 0.29
CA GLU A 55 -8.04 -2.28 1.03
C GLU A 55 -7.79 -3.25 2.19
N TYR A 56 -8.28 -2.93 3.39
CA TYR A 56 -8.02 -3.69 4.60
C TYR A 56 -9.14 -3.52 5.63
N ASP A 57 -9.23 -4.46 6.55
CA ASP A 57 -10.07 -4.35 7.74
C ASP A 57 -9.24 -3.81 8.91
N ILE A 58 -9.81 -2.94 9.74
CA ILE A 58 -9.18 -2.57 11.01
C ILE A 58 -9.57 -3.60 12.06
N GLY A 59 -8.57 -4.25 12.64
CA GLY A 59 -8.79 -5.09 13.82
C GLY A 59 -7.80 -4.82 14.93
N LEU A 60 -7.95 -5.56 16.02
CA LEU A 60 -7.15 -5.41 17.24
C LEU A 60 -5.97 -6.39 17.22
N GLY A 61 -4.76 -5.87 17.20
CA GLY A 61 -3.52 -6.64 17.34
C GLY A 61 -2.91 -6.53 18.74
N LYS A 62 -1.81 -7.27 18.96
CA LYS A 62 -1.11 -7.31 20.26
C LYS A 62 -0.51 -5.96 20.71
N LYS A 63 -0.29 -5.04 19.76
CA LYS A 63 0.36 -3.73 19.99
C LYS A 63 -0.55 -2.54 19.65
N GLY A 64 -1.84 -2.77 19.48
CA GLY A 64 -2.80 -1.74 19.03
C GLY A 64 -3.52 -2.14 17.74
N PRO A 65 -4.19 -1.19 17.07
CA PRO A 65 -4.91 -1.46 15.83
C PRO A 65 -3.97 -1.91 14.71
N VAL A 66 -4.41 -2.89 13.94
CA VAL A 66 -3.65 -3.48 12.82
C VAL A 66 -4.56 -3.67 11.61
N ALA A 67 -3.96 -3.58 10.42
CA ALA A 67 -4.61 -3.90 9.16
C ALA A 67 -4.70 -5.43 9.00
N GLN A 68 -5.91 -5.93 8.82
CA GLN A 68 -6.23 -7.34 8.54
C GLN A 68 -6.79 -7.49 7.13
N ASN A 69 -6.73 -8.71 6.58
CA ASN A 69 -7.23 -9.04 5.24
C ASN A 69 -6.78 -8.05 4.15
N VAL A 70 -5.51 -7.64 4.18
CA VAL A 70 -4.99 -6.58 3.33
C VAL A 70 -4.91 -7.07 1.88
N VAL A 71 -5.59 -6.37 0.97
CA VAL A 71 -5.59 -6.65 -0.47
C VAL A 71 -5.07 -5.41 -1.19
N ARG A 72 -4.13 -5.60 -2.12
CA ARG A 72 -3.67 -4.53 -3.01
C ARG A 72 -4.72 -4.34 -4.11
N ILE A 73 -5.29 -3.14 -4.19
CA ILE A 73 -6.35 -2.80 -5.16
C ILE A 73 -5.85 -1.91 -6.29
N LYS A 74 -4.79 -1.11 -6.07
CA LYS A 74 -4.07 -0.38 -7.11
C LYS A 74 -2.58 -0.45 -6.82
N GLU A 75 -1.79 -0.70 -7.85
CA GLU A 75 -0.34 -0.55 -7.78
C GLU A 75 -0.01 0.94 -7.77
N ALA A 76 1.02 1.33 -7.01
CA ALA A 76 1.58 2.66 -7.09
C ALA A 76 1.89 2.96 -8.56
N GLU A 77 1.35 4.06 -9.08
CA GLU A 77 1.77 4.56 -10.39
C GLU A 77 3.21 5.04 -10.24
N ASN A 78 4.11 4.18 -10.70
CA ASN A 78 5.51 4.50 -10.87
C ASN A 78 5.63 5.59 -11.94
N GLU A 79 5.75 6.86 -11.53
CA GLU A 79 5.93 8.05 -12.39
C GLU A 79 7.24 8.05 -13.23
N TRP A 80 7.82 6.88 -13.51
CA TRP A 80 8.98 6.70 -14.40
C TRP A 80 8.65 5.95 -15.70
N GLU A 81 7.36 5.68 -15.96
CA GLU A 81 6.88 5.19 -17.26
C GLU A 81 6.30 6.30 -18.16
N GLN A 82 6.24 7.55 -17.69
CA GLN A 82 6.15 8.69 -18.59
C GLN A 82 7.54 9.02 -19.13
N VAL A 83 8.00 8.19 -20.07
CA VAL A 83 9.05 8.60 -20.99
C VAL A 83 8.46 9.68 -21.92
N PRO A 84 8.85 10.97 -21.83
CA PRO A 84 8.68 11.82 -22.99
C PRO A 84 9.49 11.18 -24.12
N GLU A 85 8.83 10.85 -25.23
CA GLU A 85 9.44 10.35 -26.45
C GLU A 85 10.78 11.05 -26.73
N GLU A 86 11.85 10.27 -26.89
CA GLU A 86 13.19 10.80 -27.09
C GLU A 86 13.31 11.67 -28.36
N GLU A 87 13.75 12.91 -28.14
CA GLU A 87 14.85 13.65 -28.80
C GLU A 87 14.84 13.84 -30.34
N PRO A 88 15.36 15.00 -30.80
CA PRO A 88 16.62 14.84 -31.51
C PRO A 88 17.75 15.57 -30.79
N ILE A 89 18.72 14.80 -30.29
CA ILE A 89 20.10 15.27 -30.17
C ILE A 89 20.49 15.82 -31.53
N SER A 90 20.46 17.14 -31.67
CA SER A 90 20.93 17.83 -32.86
C SER A 90 22.44 17.58 -32.99
N ARG A 91 22.79 16.51 -33.69
CA ARG A 91 24.13 16.26 -34.21
C ARG A 91 24.20 16.77 -35.65
N ALA A 92 24.28 18.09 -35.78
CA ALA A 92 24.76 18.84 -36.94
C ALA A 92 24.89 20.30 -36.48
N SER A 93 25.99 21.04 -36.62
CA SER A 93 27.29 20.87 -37.31
C SER A 93 28.35 21.63 -36.52
#